data_AF-A0A0P6FIU4-F1
#
_entry.id   AF-A0A0P6FIU4-F1
#
_cell.length_a   1.000
_cell.length_b   1.000
_cell.length_c   1.000
_cell.angle_alpha   90.00
_cell.angle_beta   90.00
_cell.angle_gamma   90.00
#
_symmetry.space_group_name_H-M   'P 1'
#
loop_
_entity.id
_entity.type
_entity.pdbx_description
1 polymer ?
#
loop_
_entity_poly.entity_id
_entity_poly.type
_entity_poly.pdbx_seq_one_letter_code
_entity_poly.pdbx_strand_id
1 'polypeptide(L)'
;MEFATRLFLLCVYSVVILEAYGYQIYYLEDANVCSSAKKSIKMNSRSTALLIQLSKYPHVTELAIDCHLEIEAPKNQGLQVVVEDINLRRNPLDNECDDYVWFGRDGDGYLSKKLCGERKLVPIYDYTSERSSELHNEEILHNYVESLIPEGPEATTFYDPGGELHIWFRKTSRKVDQNLQPLRLKVVVTSYRTSNMICNFLLLCLVTMFAYSTT
;
A
#
# COMPACT_ATOMS: atom_id res chain seq x y z
N MET A 1 16.39 -38.94 27.72
CA MET A 1 17.24 -37.86 27.18
C MET A 1 17.10 -37.68 25.67
N GLU A 2 16.88 -38.73 24.87
CA GLU A 2 16.73 -38.63 23.40
C GLU A 2 15.51 -37.83 22.89
N PHE A 3 14.42 -37.80 23.66
CA PHE A 3 13.19 -37.10 23.25
C PHE A 3 13.36 -35.58 23.29
N ALA A 4 14.09 -35.07 24.29
CA ALA A 4 14.36 -33.64 24.45
C ALA A 4 15.30 -33.12 23.37
N THR A 5 16.32 -33.89 22.97
CA THR A 5 17.23 -33.54 21.87
C THR A 5 16.53 -33.55 20.51
N ARG A 6 15.57 -34.47 20.26
CA ARG A 6 14.76 -34.47 19.04
C ARG A 6 13.78 -33.30 18.97
N LEU A 7 13.16 -32.94 20.11
CA LEU A 7 12.27 -31.77 20.18
C LEU A 7 13.05 -30.46 19.98
N PHE A 8 14.24 -30.37 20.57
CA PHE A 8 15.12 -29.20 20.42
C PHE A 8 15.62 -29.06 18.97
N LEU A 9 15.99 -30.15 18.31
CA LEU A 9 16.38 -30.14 16.89
C LEU A 9 15.20 -29.76 15.97
N LEU A 10 13.97 -30.21 16.25
CA LEU A 10 12.76 -29.79 15.53
C LEU A 10 12.46 -28.30 15.73
N CYS A 11 12.59 -27.79 16.96
CA CYS A 11 12.43 -26.36 17.25
C CYS A 11 13.49 -25.50 16.54
N VAL A 12 14.75 -25.91 16.58
CA VAL A 12 15.84 -25.22 15.86
C VAL A 12 15.61 -25.27 14.35
N TYR A 13 15.13 -26.39 13.79
CA TYR A 13 14.76 -26.47 12.37
C TYR A 13 13.58 -25.55 12.01
N SER A 14 12.57 -25.42 12.88
CA SER A 14 11.45 -24.50 12.65
C SER A 14 11.83 -23.02 12.80
N VAL A 15 12.81 -22.68 13.64
CA VAL A 15 13.30 -21.29 13.78
C VAL A 15 14.18 -20.88 12.60
N VAL A 16 14.86 -21.83 11.94
CA VAL A 16 15.69 -21.58 10.74
C VAL A 16 14.84 -21.35 9.48
N ILE A 17 13.54 -21.70 9.47
CA ILE A 17 12.61 -21.43 8.34
C ILE A 17 11.72 -20.20 8.61
N LEU A 18 12.22 -19.23 9.37
CA LEU A 18 11.77 -17.85 9.22
C LEU A 18 12.64 -17.22 8.12
N GLU A 19 12.39 -17.60 6.86
CA GLU A 19 12.83 -16.76 5.73
C GLU A 19 12.24 -15.37 6.00
N ALA A 20 13.10 -14.39 6.27
CA ALA A 20 12.68 -13.02 6.46
C ALA A 20 11.85 -12.60 5.22
N TYR A 21 10.54 -12.48 5.42
CA TYR A 21 9.58 -12.10 4.39
C TYR A 21 9.88 -10.67 3.97
N GLY A 22 10.66 -10.52 2.90
CA GLY A 22 11.13 -9.23 2.42
C GLY A 22 10.14 -8.57 1.45
N TYR A 23 9.97 -7.26 1.58
CA TYR A 23 9.42 -6.42 0.53
C TYR A 23 10.40 -6.37 -0.65
N GLN A 24 9.91 -6.56 -1.88
CA GLN A 24 10.69 -6.19 -3.06
C GLN A 24 10.50 -4.69 -3.32
N ILE A 25 11.58 -3.93 -3.29
CA ILE A 25 11.53 -2.47 -3.41
C ILE A 25 11.91 -2.05 -4.82
N TYR A 26 11.07 -1.23 -5.45
CA TYR A 26 11.25 -0.67 -6.78
C TYR A 26 11.26 0.85 -6.70
N TYR A 27 12.23 1.48 -7.35
CA TYR A 27 12.34 2.94 -7.42
C TYR A 27 12.00 3.43 -8.82
N LEU A 28 11.06 4.37 -8.93
CA LEU A 28 10.59 4.90 -10.23
C LEU A 28 11.64 5.78 -10.92
N GLU A 29 12.66 6.25 -10.21
CA GLU A 29 13.81 6.93 -10.79
C GLU A 29 14.86 5.98 -11.41
N ASP A 30 14.78 4.68 -11.11
CA ASP A 30 15.68 3.70 -11.73
C ASP A 30 15.19 3.40 -13.15
N ALA A 31 16.02 3.69 -14.15
CA ALA A 31 15.73 3.47 -15.56
C ALA A 31 15.43 1.98 -15.91
N ASN A 32 15.88 1.03 -15.08
CA ASN A 32 15.58 -0.40 -15.26
C ASN A 32 14.16 -0.78 -14.82
N VAL A 33 13.58 0.03 -13.93
CA VAL A 33 12.20 -0.08 -13.43
C VAL A 33 11.29 0.78 -14.30
N CYS A 34 11.70 2.03 -14.52
CA CYS A 34 10.92 3.03 -15.20
C CYS A 34 11.59 3.46 -16.51
N SER A 35 10.98 3.07 -17.63
CA SER A 35 11.42 3.46 -18.96
C SER A 35 10.20 3.83 -19.80
N SER A 36 10.42 4.39 -20.99
CA SER A 36 9.34 4.65 -21.95
C SER A 36 8.59 3.38 -22.37
N ALA A 37 9.18 2.21 -22.17
CA ALA A 37 8.53 0.93 -22.38
C ALA A 37 7.84 0.43 -21.10
N LYS A 38 6.69 -0.21 -21.30
CA LYS A 38 5.93 -0.92 -20.28
C LYS A 38 6.80 -1.98 -19.60
N LYS A 39 6.84 -2.00 -18.26
CA LYS A 39 7.64 -2.94 -17.47
C LYS A 39 6.74 -3.91 -16.73
N SER A 40 6.92 -5.21 -16.99
CA SER A 40 6.22 -6.27 -16.24
C SER A 40 7.03 -6.71 -15.02
N ILE A 41 6.34 -6.83 -13.88
CA ILE A 41 6.82 -7.30 -12.59
C ILE A 41 5.89 -8.42 -12.14
N LYS A 42 6.44 -9.63 -12.02
CA LYS A 42 5.69 -10.77 -11.50
C LYS A 42 5.93 -10.92 -10.01
N MET A 43 4.87 -10.90 -9.21
CA MET A 43 4.96 -11.17 -7.79
C MET A 43 5.32 -12.64 -7.58
N ASN A 44 6.42 -12.88 -6.87
CA ASN A 44 6.78 -14.22 -6.44
C ASN A 44 5.75 -14.70 -5.39
N SER A 45 5.35 -15.98 -5.44
CA SER A 45 4.51 -16.60 -4.42
C SER A 45 5.12 -16.57 -3.01
N ARG A 46 6.44 -16.35 -2.90
CA ARG A 46 7.15 -16.14 -1.62
C ARG A 46 7.26 -14.67 -1.19
N SER A 47 7.03 -13.71 -2.10
CA SER A 47 7.10 -12.28 -1.79
C SER A 47 5.71 -11.79 -1.40
N THR A 48 5.54 -11.41 -0.14
CA THR A 48 4.25 -10.99 0.42
C THR A 48 3.82 -9.61 -0.05
N ALA A 49 4.76 -8.77 -0.49
CA ALA A 49 4.51 -7.40 -0.89
C ALA A 49 5.58 -6.82 -1.83
N LEU A 50 5.15 -5.92 -2.72
CA LEU A 50 6.00 -5.02 -3.48
C LEU A 50 5.89 -3.61 -2.88
N LEU A 51 7.02 -2.93 -2.78
CA LEU A 51 7.09 -1.54 -2.37
C LEU A 51 7.58 -0.70 -3.55
N ILE A 52 6.72 0.15 -4.08
CA ILE A 52 7.04 1.05 -5.20
C ILE A 52 7.19 2.46 -4.64
N GLN A 53 8.37 3.04 -4.82
CA GLN A 53 8.71 4.37 -4.31
C GLN A 53 9.19 5.26 -5.44
N LEU A 54 8.96 6.58 -5.31
CA LEU A 54 9.51 7.54 -6.27
C LEU A 54 11.05 7.46 -6.30
N SER A 55 11.67 7.59 -5.13
CA SER A 55 13.11 7.63 -4.97
C SER A 55 13.58 6.82 -3.77
N LYS A 56 14.84 6.41 -3.80
CA LYS A 56 15.54 5.77 -2.68
C LYS A 56 15.81 6.74 -1.52
N TYR A 57 16.05 8.01 -1.83
CA TYR A 57 16.34 9.04 -0.84
C TYR A 57 15.44 10.26 -1.08
N PRO A 58 14.92 10.90 -0.03
CA PRO A 58 14.13 12.13 -0.19
C PRO A 58 15.01 13.21 -0.82
N HIS A 59 14.68 13.61 -2.04
CA HIS A 59 15.38 14.70 -2.71
C HIS A 59 14.46 15.40 -3.71
N VAL A 60 14.89 16.58 -4.14
CA VAL A 60 14.22 17.35 -5.18
C VAL A 60 14.76 16.90 -6.53
N THR A 61 13.90 16.33 -7.37
CA THR A 61 14.26 15.86 -8.71
C THR A 61 13.55 16.69 -9.79
N GLU A 62 14.32 17.22 -10.74
CA GLU A 62 13.77 17.93 -11.91
C GLU A 62 13.45 16.99 -13.08
N LEU A 63 13.82 15.71 -12.98
CA LEU A 63 13.66 14.74 -14.06
C LEU A 63 12.17 14.51 -14.38
N ALA A 64 11.79 14.60 -15.65
CA ALA A 64 10.49 14.08 -16.07
C ALA A 64 10.53 12.55 -16.02
N ILE A 65 9.45 11.95 -15.53
CA ILE A 65 9.30 10.50 -15.43
C ILE A 65 7.94 10.15 -16.01
N ASP A 66 7.90 9.20 -16.93
CA ASP A 66 6.67 8.60 -17.44
C ASP A 66 6.83 7.09 -17.37
N CYS A 67 6.00 6.46 -16.55
CA CYS A 67 6.16 5.08 -16.12
C CYS A 67 4.88 4.30 -16.30
N HIS A 68 5.01 3.09 -16.84
CA HIS A 68 3.94 2.11 -16.87
C HIS A 68 4.47 0.76 -16.35
N LEU A 69 4.03 0.39 -15.14
CA LEU A 69 4.33 -0.91 -14.53
C LEU A 69 3.11 -1.83 -14.66
N GLU A 70 3.35 -3.09 -15.00
CA GLU A 70 2.37 -4.17 -14.91
C GLU A 70 2.76 -5.10 -13.78
N ILE A 71 1.87 -5.26 -12.80
CA ILE A 71 2.05 -6.17 -11.68
C ILE A 71 1.16 -7.38 -11.91
N GLU A 72 1.76 -8.56 -11.92
CA GLU A 72 1.05 -9.84 -12.06
C GLU A 72 1.10 -10.60 -10.73
N ALA A 73 -0.06 -10.94 -10.20
CA ALA A 73 -0.21 -11.74 -8.99
C ALA A 73 0.14 -13.21 -9.22
N PRO A 74 0.45 -13.96 -8.15
CA PRO A 74 0.46 -15.41 -8.25
C PRO A 74 -0.89 -15.96 -8.73
N LYS A 75 -0.87 -17.14 -9.37
CA LYS A 75 -2.08 -17.79 -9.90
C LYS A 75 -3.21 -17.84 -8.86
N ASN A 76 -4.41 -17.45 -9.29
CA ASN A 76 -5.64 -17.41 -8.49
C ASN A 76 -5.61 -16.43 -7.29
N GLN A 77 -4.83 -15.35 -7.39
CA GLN A 77 -4.80 -14.29 -6.39
C GLN A 77 -5.15 -12.95 -7.04
N GLY A 78 -5.74 -12.06 -6.26
CA GLY A 78 -5.89 -10.65 -6.60
C GLY A 78 -4.75 -9.82 -6.00
N LEU A 79 -4.73 -8.53 -6.32
CA LEU A 79 -3.78 -7.55 -5.80
C LEU A 79 -4.49 -6.46 -5.01
N GLN A 80 -3.96 -6.10 -3.85
CA GLN A 80 -4.38 -4.94 -3.10
C GLN A 80 -3.26 -3.91 -3.18
N VAL A 81 -3.63 -2.66 -3.48
CA VAL A 81 -2.73 -1.52 -3.56
C VAL A 81 -3.07 -0.58 -2.42
N VAL A 82 -2.06 -0.10 -1.70
CA VAL A 82 -2.20 0.91 -0.65
C VAL A 82 -1.21 2.04 -0.92
N VAL A 83 -1.69 3.27 -1.03
CA VAL A 83 -0.85 4.47 -1.12
C VAL A 83 -0.55 4.97 0.27
N GLU A 84 0.63 4.63 0.79
CA GLU A 84 1.05 4.96 2.17
C GLU A 84 1.54 6.40 2.32
N ASP A 85 2.21 6.94 1.30
CA ASP A 85 2.72 8.31 1.33
C ASP A 85 2.67 8.89 -0.07
N ILE A 86 2.17 10.11 -0.22
CA ILE A 86 2.07 10.80 -1.50
C ILE A 86 2.25 12.31 -1.28
N ASN A 87 3.10 12.91 -2.09
CA ASN A 87 3.25 14.34 -2.23
C ASN A 87 3.58 14.60 -3.70
N LEU A 88 2.54 14.73 -4.52
CA LEU A 88 2.65 14.98 -5.95
C LEU A 88 1.97 16.30 -6.31
N ARG A 89 2.47 17.01 -7.33
CA ARG A 89 2.00 18.37 -7.63
C ARG A 89 0.59 18.38 -8.21
N ARG A 90 -0.18 19.36 -7.76
CA ARG A 90 -1.43 19.81 -8.37
C ARG A 90 -1.18 21.11 -9.12
N ASN A 91 -1.89 21.30 -10.21
CA ASN A 91 -1.96 22.59 -10.87
C ASN A 91 -2.81 23.53 -10.00
N PRO A 92 -2.26 24.68 -9.55
CA PRO A 92 -2.99 25.59 -8.66
C PRO A 92 -4.18 26.30 -9.32
N LEU A 93 -4.25 26.32 -10.66
CA LEU A 93 -5.30 27.04 -11.39
C LEU A 93 -6.61 26.24 -11.50
N ASP A 94 -6.52 24.93 -11.75
CA ASP A 94 -7.67 24.05 -12.01
C ASP A 94 -7.76 22.89 -11.01
N ASN A 95 -6.80 22.77 -10.07
CA ASN A 95 -6.68 21.70 -9.07
C ASN A 95 -6.48 20.30 -9.66
N GLU A 96 -6.16 20.20 -10.96
CA GLU A 96 -5.84 18.95 -11.65
C GLU A 96 -4.45 18.43 -11.26
N CYS A 97 -4.21 17.14 -11.45
CA CYS A 97 -2.90 16.55 -11.15
C CYS A 97 -1.88 16.83 -12.27
N ASP A 98 -0.88 17.67 -11.98
CA ASP A 98 0.30 17.86 -12.82
C ASP A 98 1.20 16.62 -12.79
N ASP A 99 1.43 16.09 -11.58
CA ASP A 99 2.09 14.80 -11.36
C ASP A 99 1.09 13.85 -10.69
N TYR A 100 1.07 12.58 -11.10
CA TYR A 100 0.06 11.64 -10.59
C TYR A 100 0.56 10.19 -10.55
N VAL A 101 -0.13 9.40 -9.74
CA VAL A 101 -0.20 7.94 -9.86
C VAL A 101 -1.63 7.53 -10.22
N TRP A 102 -1.77 6.49 -11.03
CA TRP A 102 -3.06 5.98 -11.50
C TRP A 102 -3.03 4.45 -11.57
N PHE A 103 -4.12 3.79 -11.20
CA PHE A 103 -4.21 2.34 -11.10
C PHE A 103 -5.33 1.79 -11.96
N GLY A 104 -5.15 0.60 -12.53
CA GLY A 104 -6.25 -0.08 -13.21
C GLY A 104 -5.84 -1.25 -14.07
N ARG A 105 -6.67 -1.58 -15.07
CA ARG A 105 -6.40 -2.58 -16.10
C ARG A 105 -6.62 -2.03 -17.50
N ASP A 106 -5.91 -2.59 -18.48
CA ASP A 106 -6.15 -2.28 -19.87
C ASP A 106 -7.48 -2.93 -20.32
N GLY A 107 -8.40 -2.14 -20.87
CA GLY A 107 -9.54 -2.64 -21.66
C GLY A 107 -10.81 -3.08 -20.90
N ASP A 108 -10.82 -3.13 -19.56
CA ASP A 108 -12.00 -3.53 -18.77
C ASP A 108 -12.70 -2.38 -18.04
N GLY A 109 -12.17 -1.15 -18.15
CA GLY A 109 -12.71 0.04 -17.49
C GLY A 109 -12.48 0.07 -15.98
N TYR A 110 -11.72 -0.87 -15.42
CA TYR A 110 -11.39 -0.94 -14.01
C TYR A 110 -10.24 0.04 -13.70
N LEU A 111 -10.57 1.33 -13.54
CA LEU A 111 -9.62 2.41 -13.36
C LEU A 111 -9.91 3.21 -12.09
N SER A 112 -8.87 3.51 -11.31
CA SER A 112 -8.97 4.42 -10.17
C SER A 112 -9.14 5.87 -10.65
N LYS A 113 -9.28 6.82 -9.72
CA LYS A 113 -8.98 8.23 -10.04
C LYS A 113 -7.46 8.44 -10.06
N LYS A 114 -6.99 9.48 -10.76
CA LYS A 114 -5.60 9.95 -10.64
C LYS A 114 -5.40 10.50 -9.23
N LEU A 115 -4.31 10.11 -8.59
CA LEU A 115 -3.98 10.54 -7.23
C LEU A 115 -2.79 11.49 -7.25
N CYS A 116 -2.94 12.61 -6.54
CA CYS A 116 -1.91 13.62 -6.33
C CYS A 116 -2.25 14.49 -5.10
N GLY A 117 -1.39 15.45 -4.78
CA GLY A 117 -1.44 16.23 -3.54
C GLY A 117 -0.64 15.57 -2.42
N GLU A 118 -0.66 16.21 -1.25
CA GLU A 118 0.01 15.74 -0.05
C GLU A 118 -0.95 14.91 0.81
N ARG A 119 -0.60 13.65 1.08
CA ARG A 119 -1.24 12.77 2.05
C ARG A 119 -0.21 11.79 2.60
N LYS A 120 -0.27 11.49 3.89
CA LYS A 120 0.53 10.45 4.52
C LYS A 120 -0.40 9.59 5.35
N LEU A 121 -0.47 8.30 5.06
CA LEU A 121 -1.14 7.36 5.95
C LEU A 121 -0.29 7.27 7.22
N VAL A 122 -0.85 7.78 8.32
CA VAL A 122 -0.31 7.52 9.65
C VAL A 122 -0.78 6.12 10.01
N PRO A 123 0.12 5.15 10.27
CA PRO A 123 -0.31 3.85 10.75
C PRO A 123 -1.09 4.07 12.05
N ILE A 124 -2.30 3.54 12.12
CA ILE A 124 -3.06 3.48 13.36
C ILE A 124 -2.27 2.52 14.25
N TYR A 125 -1.44 3.06 15.15
CA TYR A 125 -0.87 2.27 16.22
C TYR A 125 -2.03 1.79 17.09
N ASP A 126 -2.19 0.48 17.20
CA ASP A 126 -3.12 -0.15 18.12
C ASP A 126 -2.67 0.18 19.56
N TYR A 127 -3.24 1.22 20.14
CA TYR A 127 -2.87 1.75 21.46
C TYR A 127 -3.37 0.86 22.62
N THR A 128 -3.67 -0.42 22.39
CA THR A 128 -4.21 -1.31 23.44
C THR A 128 -3.15 -2.05 24.24
N SER A 129 -1.84 -1.80 24.06
CA SER A 129 -0.80 -2.57 24.77
C SER A 129 0.04 -1.82 25.81
N GLU A 130 -0.28 -0.59 26.21
CA GLU A 130 0.39 0.02 27.38
C GLU A 130 -0.60 0.79 28.25
N ARG A 131 -1.27 0.03 29.13
CA ARG A 131 -1.91 0.58 30.32
C ARG A 131 -0.82 0.93 31.33
N SER A 132 -0.28 2.15 31.30
CA SER A 132 0.19 2.80 32.51
C SER A 132 0.15 4.32 32.41
N SER A 133 -0.81 4.87 33.16
CA SER A 133 -0.73 6.16 33.85
C SER A 133 -0.37 7.39 33.01
N GLU A 134 -1.39 8.08 32.51
CA GLU A 134 -1.53 9.53 32.72
C GLU A 134 -2.98 9.95 32.45
N LEU A 135 -3.64 10.39 33.52
CA LEU A 135 -5.05 10.73 33.58
C LEU A 135 -5.22 12.23 33.32
N HIS A 136 -5.05 12.65 32.07
CA HIS A 136 -5.52 13.95 31.59
C HIS A 136 -5.47 13.93 30.06
N ASN A 137 -6.53 14.42 29.41
CA ASN A 137 -6.63 14.71 27.96
C ASN A 137 -7.51 13.76 27.11
N GLU A 138 -8.64 13.28 27.62
CA GLU A 138 -9.67 12.64 26.79
C GLU A 138 -10.26 13.60 25.73
N GLU A 139 -10.29 14.92 26.00
CA GLU A 139 -10.79 15.94 25.05
C GLU A 139 -9.80 16.27 23.91
N ILE A 140 -8.49 16.07 24.12
CA ILE A 140 -7.48 16.26 23.06
C ILE A 140 -7.47 15.03 22.14
N LEU A 141 -7.70 13.84 22.70
CA LEU A 141 -7.70 12.60 21.92
C LEU A 141 -8.86 12.56 20.92
N HIS A 142 -10.05 13.02 21.29
CA HIS A 142 -11.21 13.02 20.39
C HIS A 142 -11.02 13.99 19.20
N ASN A 143 -10.49 15.20 19.46
CA ASN A 143 -10.17 16.16 18.42
C ASN A 143 -9.00 15.73 17.52
N TYR A 144 -8.02 15.00 18.08
CA TYR A 144 -6.88 14.50 17.30
C TYR A 144 -7.29 13.31 16.41
N VAL A 145 -8.13 12.41 16.91
CA VAL A 145 -8.66 11.26 16.15
C VAL A 145 -9.62 11.71 15.05
N GLU A 146 -10.49 12.68 15.29
CA GLU A 146 -11.34 13.25 14.21
C GLU A 146 -10.51 13.99 13.15
N SER A 147 -9.40 14.64 13.53
CA SER A 147 -8.48 15.29 12.56
C SER A 147 -7.62 14.32 11.73
N LEU A 148 -7.50 13.06 12.17
CA LEU A 148 -6.75 11.99 11.49
C LEU A 148 -7.62 11.11 10.60
N ILE A 149 -8.94 11.31 10.61
CA ILE A 149 -9.83 10.78 9.57
C ILE A 149 -9.72 11.78 8.42
N PRO A 150 -8.97 11.50 7.34
CA PRO A 150 -8.94 12.39 6.20
C PRO A 150 -10.38 12.53 5.70
N GLU A 151 -10.96 13.73 5.83
CA GLU A 151 -12.23 14.08 5.23
C GLU A 151 -12.11 13.91 3.71
N GLY A 152 -12.61 12.79 3.19
CA GLY A 152 -12.75 12.57 1.76
C GLY A 152 -12.77 11.08 1.35
N PRO A 153 -13.80 10.61 0.63
CA PRO A 153 -13.88 9.25 0.09
C PRO A 153 -13.08 9.14 -1.22
N GLU A 154 -11.77 9.35 -1.15
CA GLU A 154 -10.86 8.96 -2.23
C GLU A 154 -9.99 7.82 -1.70
N ALA A 155 -10.38 6.60 -2.03
CA ALA A 155 -9.76 5.39 -1.50
C ALA A 155 -8.24 5.42 -1.75
N THR A 156 -7.48 5.47 -0.66
CA THR A 156 -6.02 5.21 -0.66
C THR A 156 -5.71 3.73 -0.89
N THR A 157 -6.75 2.90 -0.96
CA THR A 157 -6.68 1.48 -1.25
C THR A 157 -7.41 1.15 -2.55
N PHE A 158 -6.79 0.33 -3.40
CA PHE A 158 -7.38 -0.17 -4.64
C PHE A 158 -7.24 -1.69 -4.69
N TYR A 159 -8.23 -2.39 -5.25
CA TYR A 159 -8.27 -3.86 -5.26
C TYR A 159 -8.41 -4.38 -6.67
N ASP A 160 -7.45 -5.15 -7.15
CA ASP A 160 -7.53 -5.84 -8.42
C ASP A 160 -7.87 -7.33 -8.22
N PRO A 161 -9.12 -7.78 -8.40
CA PRO A 161 -9.47 -9.19 -8.24
C PRO A 161 -8.93 -10.09 -9.36
N GLY A 162 -8.55 -9.52 -10.50
CA GLY A 162 -8.04 -10.25 -11.66
C GLY A 162 -6.58 -10.72 -11.50
N GLY A 163 -5.83 -10.09 -10.61
CA GLY A 163 -4.41 -10.38 -10.41
C GLY A 163 -3.51 -9.74 -11.48
N GLU A 164 -4.03 -8.78 -12.24
CA GLU A 164 -3.31 -8.06 -13.30
C GLU A 164 -3.55 -6.57 -13.07
N LEU A 165 -2.53 -5.87 -12.57
CA LEU A 165 -2.65 -4.46 -12.18
C LEU A 165 -1.67 -3.60 -12.96
N HIS A 166 -2.15 -2.51 -13.53
CA HIS A 166 -1.36 -1.50 -14.20
C HIS A 166 -1.20 -0.30 -13.27
N ILE A 167 0.04 0.18 -13.14
CA ILE A 167 0.39 1.37 -12.37
C ILE A 167 1.03 2.36 -13.31
N TRP A 168 0.33 3.46 -13.56
CA TRP A 168 0.86 4.59 -14.32
C TRP A 168 1.36 5.65 -13.36
N PHE A 169 2.60 6.07 -13.55
CA PHE A 169 3.19 7.19 -12.81
C PHE A 169 3.69 8.23 -13.79
N ARG A 170 3.32 9.49 -13.55
CA ARG A 170 3.81 10.61 -14.35
C ARG A 170 4.29 11.73 -13.45
N LYS A 171 5.48 12.23 -13.77
CA LYS A 171 6.07 13.44 -13.21
C LYS A 171 6.56 14.33 -14.35
N THR A 172 6.20 15.61 -14.29
CA THR A 172 6.65 16.62 -15.26
C THR A 172 7.99 17.27 -14.85
N SER A 173 8.73 17.82 -15.83
CA SER A 173 10.06 18.45 -15.62
C SER A 173 10.03 19.92 -15.21
N ARG A 174 8.90 20.46 -14.75
CA ARG A 174 8.86 21.87 -14.31
C ARG A 174 9.85 22.10 -13.17
N LYS A 175 10.64 23.19 -13.27
CA LYS A 175 11.58 23.65 -12.23
C LYS A 175 10.88 23.60 -10.89
N VAL A 176 11.44 22.83 -9.97
CA VAL A 176 10.96 22.79 -8.60
C VAL A 176 11.47 24.08 -7.97
N ASP A 177 10.56 24.96 -7.54
CA ASP A 177 10.94 26.06 -6.65
C ASP A 177 11.71 25.44 -5.47
N GLN A 178 12.91 25.94 -5.18
CA GLN A 178 13.81 25.35 -4.17
C GLN A 178 13.22 25.38 -2.76
N ASN A 179 12.12 26.12 -2.56
CA ASN A 179 11.34 26.15 -1.32
C ASN A 179 10.24 25.08 -1.24
N LEU A 180 10.00 24.29 -2.29
CA LEU A 180 9.00 23.22 -2.29
C LEU A 180 9.52 21.96 -1.61
N GLN A 181 8.63 21.33 -0.84
CA GLN A 181 8.90 20.01 -0.25
C GLN A 181 9.25 18.97 -1.32
N PRO A 182 10.10 17.97 -1.01
CA PRO A 182 10.40 16.90 -1.95
C PRO A 182 9.14 16.14 -2.32
N LEU A 183 9.06 15.75 -3.60
CA LEU A 183 8.00 14.87 -4.07
C LEU A 183 8.14 13.51 -3.41
N ARG A 184 7.02 12.90 -3.05
CA ARG A 184 6.98 11.60 -2.37
C ARG A 184 5.92 10.74 -3.01
N LEU A 185 6.24 9.46 -3.14
CA LEU A 185 5.27 8.42 -3.47
C LEU A 185 5.76 7.13 -2.84
N LYS A 186 4.88 6.46 -2.09
CA LYS A 186 5.08 5.15 -1.49
C LYS A 186 3.81 4.35 -1.69
N VAL A 187 3.88 3.36 -2.57
CA VAL A 187 2.79 2.45 -2.89
C VAL A 187 3.18 1.04 -2.47
N VAL A 188 2.32 0.40 -1.70
CA VAL A 188 2.47 -1.00 -1.30
C VAL A 188 1.48 -1.83 -2.11
N VAL A 189 1.97 -2.89 -2.74
CA VAL A 189 1.14 -3.85 -3.47
C VAL A 189 1.28 -5.21 -2.80
N THR A 190 0.17 -5.79 -2.34
CA THR A 190 0.12 -7.12 -1.72
C THR A 190 -0.76 -8.04 -2.56
N SER A 191 -0.48 -9.34 -2.55
CA SER A 191 -1.36 -10.32 -3.17
C SER A 191 -2.29 -10.94 -2.13
N TYR A 192 -3.53 -11.22 -2.51
CA TYR A 192 -4.51 -11.85 -1.63
C TYR A 192 -5.28 -12.96 -2.34
N ARG A 193 -5.69 -13.99 -1.60
CA ARG A 193 -6.58 -15.03 -2.13
C ARG A 193 -8.00 -14.51 -2.18
N THR A 194 -8.61 -14.49 -3.36
CA THR A 194 -10.01 -14.06 -3.58
C THR A 194 -11.02 -14.91 -2.80
N SER A 195 -10.69 -16.17 -2.48
CA SER A 195 -11.50 -17.03 -1.60
C SER A 195 -11.62 -16.53 -0.14
N ASN A 196 -10.77 -15.59 0.31
CA ASN A 196 -10.87 -15.00 1.65
C ASN A 196 -11.80 -13.78 1.74
N MET A 197 -12.16 -13.13 0.62
CA MET A 197 -13.13 -12.02 0.66
C MET A 197 -14.57 -12.52 0.90
N ILE A 198 -14.91 -13.69 0.34
CA ILE A 198 -16.24 -14.29 0.52
C ILE A 198 -16.40 -14.84 1.95
N CYS A 199 -15.32 -15.34 2.55
CA CYS A 199 -15.38 -15.92 3.90
C CYS A 199 -15.60 -14.86 4.98
N ASN A 200 -14.96 -13.68 4.91
CA ASN A 200 -15.20 -12.62 5.90
C ASN A 200 -16.61 -12.02 5.81
N PHE A 201 -17.19 -11.92 4.62
CA PHE A 201 -18.58 -11.47 4.46
C PHE A 201 -19.58 -12.52 4.97
N LEU A 202 -19.34 -13.81 4.73
CA LEU A 202 -20.17 -14.88 5.27
C LEU A 202 -20.01 -15.05 6.79
N LEU A 203 -18.81 -14.86 7.35
CA LEU A 203 -18.59 -14.90 8.80
C LEU A 203 -19.31 -13.73 9.49
N LEU A 204 -19.30 -12.51 8.92
CA LEU A 204 -20.07 -11.39 9.44
C LEU A 204 -21.59 -11.63 9.36
N CYS A 205 -22.09 -12.22 8.28
CA CYS A 205 -23.51 -12.57 8.14
C CYS A 205 -23.93 -13.69 9.10
N LEU A 206 -23.07 -14.68 9.36
CA LEU A 206 -23.34 -15.74 10.33
C LEU A 206 -23.32 -15.22 11.77
N VAL A 207 -22.37 -14.37 12.14
CA VAL A 207 -22.29 -13.80 13.50
C VAL A 207 -23.49 -12.88 13.79
N THR A 208 -23.97 -12.12 12.80
CA THR A 208 -25.19 -11.30 12.96
C THR A 208 -26.47 -12.11 12.99
N MET A 209 -26.56 -13.22 12.24
CA MET A 209 -27.71 -14.13 12.34
C MET A 209 -27.78 -14.90 13.68
N PHE A 210 -26.65 -15.31 14.24
CA PHE A 210 -26.63 -15.98 15.56
C PHE A 210 -26.90 -15.02 16.72
N ALA A 211 -26.56 -13.74 16.59
CA ALA A 211 -26.86 -12.72 17.62
C ALA A 211 -28.35 -12.33 17.68
N TYR A 212 -29.12 -12.54 16.61
CA TYR A 212 -30.56 -12.22 16.55
C TYR A 212 -31.48 -13.40 16.87
N SER A 213 -30.94 -14.62 17.04
CA SER A 213 -31.75 -15.81 17.37
C SER A 213 -31.75 -16.16 18.86
N THR A 214 -31.09 -15.35 19.70
CA THR A 214 -31.08 -15.51 21.17
C THR A 214 -31.54 -14.21 21.85
N THR A 215 -32.78 -13.83 21.56
CA THR A 215 -33.61 -12.95 22.41
C THR A 215 -35.04 -13.45 22.31
#